data_AF-A0A3B9V013-F1
#
_entry.id   AF-A0A3B9V013-F1
#
_cell.length_a   1.000
_cell.length_b   1.000
_cell.length_c   1.000
_cell.angle_alpha   90.00
_cell.angle_beta   90.00
_cell.angle_gamma   90.00
#
_symmetry.space_group_name_H-M   'P 1'
#
loop_
_entity.id
_entity.type
_entity.pdbx_description
1 polymer ?
#
loop_
_entity_poly.entity_id
_entity_poly.type
_entity_poly.pdbx_seq_one_letter_code
_entity_poly.pdbx_strand_id
1 'polypeptide(L)'
;FNNGCFYCMAKGKPSNSMKTPKELLAIKLADIFSRNVEVNDELFTQLKSLFSDKEISELCAFICFVTACQKYGALLNFQPNCSL
;
A
#
# COMPACT_ATOMS: atom_id res chain seq x y z
N PHE A 1 1.75 -7.59 -2.44
CA PHE A 1 2.43 -8.90 -2.54
C PHE A 1 3.78 -8.91 -1.82
N ASN A 2 4.58 -7.84 -1.95
CA ASN A 2 5.96 -7.79 -1.44
C ASN A 2 6.12 -7.99 0.09
N ASN A 3 5.06 -7.78 0.88
CA ASN A 3 5.09 -7.98 2.33
C ASN A 3 4.80 -9.43 2.80
N GLY A 4 4.55 -10.38 1.89
CA GLY A 4 4.51 -11.82 2.22
C GLY A 4 3.28 -12.34 3.01
N CYS A 5 2.27 -11.52 3.29
CA CYS A 5 1.11 -11.91 4.10
C CYS A 5 0.06 -12.72 3.30
N PHE A 6 0.07 -14.06 3.38
CA PHE A 6 -0.90 -14.92 2.68
C PHE A 6 -2.35 -14.63 3.04
N TYR A 7 -2.67 -14.47 4.33
CA TYR A 7 -3.99 -14.04 4.79
C TYR A 7 -4.46 -12.74 4.13
N CYS A 8 -3.56 -11.74 4.01
CA CYS A 8 -3.90 -10.44 3.43
C CYS A 8 -4.11 -10.54 1.92
N MET A 9 -3.30 -11.34 1.23
CA MET A 9 -3.41 -11.55 -0.23
C MET A 9 -4.69 -12.27 -0.63
N ALA A 10 -5.24 -13.11 0.26
CA ALA A 10 -6.52 -13.78 0.03
C ALA A 10 -7.72 -12.82 0.00
N LYS A 11 -7.58 -11.58 0.48
CA LYS A 11 -8.64 -10.55 0.39
C LYS A 11 -8.93 -10.07 -1.04
N GLY A 12 -8.18 -10.58 -2.02
CA GLY A 12 -8.43 -10.37 -3.44
C GLY A 12 -7.47 -9.39 -4.10
N LYS A 13 -7.64 -9.25 -5.41
CA LYS A 13 -6.87 -8.31 -6.24
C LYS A 13 -7.60 -6.96 -6.32
N PRO A 14 -6.87 -5.84 -6.52
CA PRO A 14 -7.48 -4.55 -6.82
C PRO A 14 -8.44 -4.67 -8.00
N SER A 15 -9.54 -3.90 -8.00
CA SER A 15 -10.47 -3.87 -9.13
C SER A 15 -9.79 -3.38 -10.41
N ASN A 16 -10.29 -3.86 -11.55
CA ASN A 16 -9.92 -3.39 -12.88
C ASN A 16 -10.68 -2.11 -13.29
N SER A 17 -11.42 -1.49 -12.37
CA SER A 17 -12.10 -0.23 -12.66
C SER A 17 -11.10 0.87 -12.98
N MET A 18 -11.54 1.85 -13.79
CA MET A 18 -10.78 3.07 -14.05
C MET A 18 -10.36 3.70 -12.72
N LYS A 19 -9.05 3.94 -12.57
CA LYS A 19 -8.47 4.59 -11.40
C LYS A 19 -8.21 6.05 -11.72
N THR A 20 -8.52 6.93 -10.79
CA THR A 20 -8.19 8.35 -10.87
C THR A 20 -6.66 8.54 -10.84
N PRO A 21 -6.12 9.66 -11.36
CA PRO A 21 -4.71 9.98 -11.22
C PRO A 21 -4.23 9.98 -9.76
N LYS A 22 -5.09 10.41 -8.83
CA LYS A 22 -4.83 10.43 -7.38
C LYS A 22 -4.65 9.01 -6.82
N GLU A 23 -5.56 8.09 -7.15
CA GLU A 23 -5.45 6.67 -6.75
C GLU A 23 -4.22 5.99 -7.35
N LEU A 24 -3.90 6.26 -8.62
CA LEU A 24 -2.72 5.71 -9.27
C LEU A 24 -1.42 6.14 -8.56
N LEU A 25 -1.34 7.41 -8.15
CA LEU A 25 -0.17 7.90 -7.40
C LEU A 25 -0.06 7.26 -6.02
N ALA A 26 -1.17 7.11 -5.29
CA ALA A 26 -1.20 6.43 -4.00
C ALA A 26 -0.75 4.96 -4.12
N ILE A 27 -1.20 4.26 -5.16
CA ILE A 27 -0.78 2.89 -5.46
C ILE A 27 0.72 2.84 -5.75
N LYS A 28 1.25 3.78 -6.55
CA LYS A 28 2.68 3.87 -6.87
C LYS A 28 3.53 4.04 -5.61
N LEU A 29 3.12 4.93 -4.69
CA LEU A 29 3.80 5.13 -3.40
C LEU A 29 3.78 3.85 -2.56
N ALA A 30 2.62 3.23 -2.39
CA ALA A 30 2.47 1.99 -1.61
C ALA A 30 3.32 0.84 -2.19
N ASP A 31 3.38 0.73 -3.52
CA ASP A 31 4.17 -0.29 -4.21
C ASP A 31 5.68 -0.08 -4.03
N ILE A 32 6.19 1.15 -4.18
CA ILE A 32 7.60 1.50 -3.92
C ILE A 32 7.97 1.17 -2.47
N PHE A 33 7.14 1.62 -1.51
CA PHE A 33 7.38 1.39 -0.09
C PHE A 33 7.40 -0.11 0.25
N SER A 34 6.47 -0.89 -0.32
CA SER A 34 6.41 -2.34 -0.09
C SER A 34 7.63 -3.10 -0.61
N ARG A 35 8.37 -2.54 -1.57
CA ARG A 35 9.60 -3.10 -2.12
C ARG A 35 10.85 -2.70 -1.31
N ASN A 36 10.68 -1.96 -0.21
CA ASN A 36 11.76 -1.32 0.54
C ASN A 36 12.68 -0.48 -0.36
N VAL A 37 12.12 0.15 -1.39
CA VAL A 37 12.84 1.07 -2.27
C VAL A 37 12.67 2.49 -1.73
N GLU A 38 13.74 3.27 -1.79
CA GLU A 38 13.73 4.67 -1.37
C GLU A 38 12.70 5.49 -2.18
N VAL A 39 11.95 6.32 -1.49
CA VAL A 39 11.02 7.26 -2.14
C VAL A 39 11.79 8.54 -2.45
N ASN A 40 11.89 8.88 -3.74
CA ASN A 40 12.60 10.08 -4.17
C ASN A 40 11.72 11.35 -4.11
N ASP A 41 12.38 12.51 -4.13
CA ASP A 41 11.72 13.83 -4.08
C ASP A 41 10.80 14.11 -5.28
N GLU A 42 11.09 13.52 -6.44
CA GLU A 42 10.24 13.64 -7.62
C GLU A 42 8.85 13.04 -7.36
N LEU A 43 8.77 11.90 -6.68
CA LEU A 43 7.48 11.30 -6.32
C LEU A 43 6.70 12.19 -5.35
N PHE A 44 7.36 12.81 -4.37
CA PHE A 44 6.71 13.76 -3.46
C PHE A 44 6.25 15.03 -4.17
N THR A 45 6.99 15.49 -5.17
CA THR A 45 6.56 16.59 -6.04
C THR A 45 5.30 16.23 -6.82
N GLN A 46 5.22 15.00 -7.36
CA GLN A 46 4.01 14.49 -8.01
C GLN A 46 2.85 14.34 -7.01
N LEU A 47 3.10 13.89 -5.78
CA LEU A 47 2.06 13.79 -4.74
C LEU A 47 1.49 15.16 -4.42
N LYS A 48 2.33 16.17 -4.22
CA LYS A 48 1.91 17.54 -3.91
C LYS A 48 1.11 18.23 -5.02
N SER A 49 1.14 17.72 -6.25
CA SER A 49 0.31 18.26 -7.33
C SER A 49 -1.15 17.77 -7.29
N LEU A 50 -1.45 16.68 -6.56
CA LEU A 50 -2.78 16.06 -6.48
C LEU A 50 -3.32 15.91 -5.05
N PHE A 51 -2.44 16.01 -4.04
CA PHE A 51 -2.76 15.85 -2.62
C PHE A 51 -2.33 17.08 -1.83
N SER A 52 -3.09 17.41 -0.78
CA SER A 52 -2.63 18.34 0.26
C SER A 52 -1.61 17.68 1.18
N ASP A 53 -0.81 18.47 1.89
CA ASP A 53 0.16 17.95 2.86
C ASP A 53 -0.50 17.07 3.95
N LYS A 54 -1.73 17.40 4.36
CA LYS A 54 -2.50 16.59 5.30
C LYS A 54 -2.83 15.21 4.72
N GLU A 55 -3.32 15.16 3.48
CA GLU A 55 -3.63 13.89 2.82
C GLU A 55 -2.37 13.07 2.55
N ILE A 56 -1.24 13.70 2.22
CA ILE A 56 0.06 13.02 2.08
C ILE A 56 0.47 12.40 3.42
N SER A 57 0.37 13.15 4.52
CA SER A 57 0.68 12.64 5.87
C SER A 57 -0.20 11.44 6.24
N GLU A 58 -1.51 11.53 6.00
CA GLU A 58 -2.46 10.44 6.27
C GLU A 58 -2.17 9.22 5.38
N LEU A 59 -1.87 9.43 4.09
CA LEU A 59 -1.52 8.36 3.16
C LEU A 59 -0.26 7.61 3.60
N CYS A 60 0.80 8.34 3.98
CA CYS A 60 2.04 7.75 4.49
C CYS A 60 1.77 6.93 5.77
N ALA A 61 1.03 7.50 6.72
CA ALA A 61 0.67 6.81 7.96
C ALA A 61 -0.12 5.51 7.67
N PHE A 62 -1.08 5.57 6.75
CA PHE A 62 -1.87 4.42 6.34
C PHE A 62 -1.02 3.33 5.68
N ILE A 63 -0.12 3.69 4.77
CA ILE A 63 0.80 2.75 4.11
C ILE A 63 1.70 2.06 5.14
N CYS A 64 2.26 2.81 6.10
CA CYS A 64 3.07 2.26 7.18
C CYS A 64 2.27 1.29 8.05
N PHE A 65 1.07 1.68 8.48
CA PHE A 65 0.18 0.86 9.29
C PHE A 65 -0.17 -0.46 8.60
N VAL A 66 -0.63 -0.40 7.34
CA VAL A 66 -0.98 -1.58 6.54
C VAL A 66 0.24 -2.47 6.31
N THR A 67 1.41 -1.89 6.04
CA THR A 67 2.66 -2.64 5.85
C THR A 67 3.07 -3.37 7.13
N ALA A 68 2.96 -2.73 8.30
CA ALA A 68 3.24 -3.36 9.58
C ALA A 68 2.29 -4.53 9.84
N CYS A 69 0.98 -4.35 9.63
CA CYS A 69 0.00 -5.42 9.75
C CYS A 69 0.29 -6.60 8.81
N GLN A 70 0.67 -6.32 7.56
CA GLN A 70 1.03 -7.36 6.60
C GLN A 70 2.30 -8.12 7.02
N LYS A 71 3.36 -7.41 7.40
CA LYS A 71 4.61 -8.04 7.88
C LYS A 71 4.37 -8.86 9.15
N TYR A 72 3.51 -8.38 10.06
CA TYR A 72 3.11 -9.12 11.26
C TYR A 72 2.35 -10.43 10.90
N GLY A 73 1.38 -10.36 10.00
CA GLY A 73 0.65 -11.55 9.54
C GLY A 73 1.56 -12.56 8.83
N ALA A 74 2.56 -12.08 8.08
CA ALA A 74 3.58 -12.93 7.47
C ALA A 74 4.49 -13.58 8.53
N LEU A 75 4.93 -12.81 9.53
CA LEU A 75 5.77 -13.28 10.63
C LEU A 75 5.11 -14.42 11.41
N LEU A 76 3.80 -14.32 11.67
CA LEU A 76 3.03 -15.34 12.38
C LEU A 76 2.46 -16.43 11.45
N ASN A 77 2.79 -16.39 10.17
CA ASN A 77 2.31 -17.32 9.14
C ASN A 77 0.79 -17.49 9.13
N PHE A 78 0.06 -16.37 9.26
CA PHE A 78 -1.41 -16.38 9.22
C PHE A 78 -1.90 -16.92 7.87
N GLN A 79 -2.63 -18.03 7.95
CA GLN A 79 -3.26 -18.64 6.80
C GLN A 79 -4.60 -17.97 6.50
N PRO A 80 -5.00 -17.89 5.23
CA PRO A 80 -6.39 -17.62 4.90
C PRO A 80 -7.22 -18.80 5.39
N ASN A 81 -8.03 -18.61 6.42
CA ASN A 81 -8.99 -19.63 6.84
C ASN A 81 -10.03 -19.77 5.72
N CYS A 82 -9.97 -20.87 4.97
CA CYS A 82 -11.04 -21.25 4.07
C CYS A 82 -12.23 -21.71 4.94
N SER A 83 -13.18 -20.82 5.16
CA SER A 83 -14.49 -21.15 5.74
C SER A 83 -15.53 -20.18 5.18
N LEU A 84 -15.87 -20.38 3.91
CA LEU A 84 -17.18 -20.08 3.33
C LEU A 84 -17.50 -21.18 2.32
#